data_AF-A0A6C0AG95-F1
#
_entry.id   AF-A0A6C0AG95-F1
#
_cell.length_a   1.000
_cell.length_b   1.000
_cell.length_c   1.000
_cell.angle_alpha   90.00
_cell.angle_beta   90.00
_cell.angle_gamma   90.00
#
_symmetry.space_group_name_H-M   'P 1'
#
loop_
_entity.id
_entity.type
_entity.pdbx_description
1 polymer ?
#
loop_
_entity_poly.entity_id
_entity_poly.type
_entity_poly.pdbx_seq_one_letter_code
_entity_poly.pdbx_strand_id
1 'polypeptide(L)'
;MSKVWTTNPGVLLSKQNLRYFIPTDDMTYVEKINAITRFIIYGSVLLYLIRGDINVFLIPIVGMVIMYFLVSWGVNLDELKESFGDKSELSCVKPTLNNPFMNVLPTDDRKRGSACKYTKDVKKEINNSFNSNLYLDLGDIYEKNNSQRQFYTMPSTQIPNKQEEFAKWLYNSKPICKEGNC
;
A
#
# COMPACT_ATOMS: atom_id res chain seq x y z
N MET A 1 20.19 3.61 -20.03
CA MET A 1 20.09 4.06 -18.62
C MET A 1 20.09 5.58 -18.62
N SER A 2 18.98 6.18 -18.21
CA SER A 2 18.81 7.64 -18.16
C SER A 2 19.72 8.23 -17.07
N LYS A 3 20.38 9.34 -17.38
CA LYS A 3 21.21 10.08 -16.41
C LYS A 3 20.33 11.15 -15.73
N VAL A 4 20.63 11.48 -14.49
CA VAL A 4 19.95 12.58 -13.79
C VAL A 4 20.31 13.90 -14.47
N TRP A 5 19.35 14.79 -14.62
CA TRP A 5 19.55 16.11 -15.25
C TRP A 5 20.64 16.95 -14.56
N THR A 6 20.91 16.72 -13.26
CA THR A 6 22.00 17.37 -12.51
C THR A 6 23.39 17.03 -13.07
N THR A 7 23.55 15.84 -13.65
CA THR A 7 24.81 15.41 -14.29
C THR A 7 24.86 15.77 -15.77
N ASN A 8 23.71 15.79 -16.43
CA ASN A 8 23.59 16.14 -17.85
C ASN A 8 22.28 16.91 -18.10
N PRO A 9 22.32 18.25 -18.16
CA PRO A 9 21.12 19.06 -18.32
C PRO A 9 20.42 18.85 -19.68
N GLY A 10 21.15 18.35 -20.70
CA GLY A 10 20.58 18.05 -22.02
C GLY A 10 19.51 16.96 -21.99
N VAL A 11 19.41 16.18 -20.91
CA VAL A 11 18.38 15.15 -20.72
C VAL A 11 16.97 15.75 -20.59
N LEU A 12 16.85 17.02 -20.19
CA LEU A 12 15.55 17.70 -20.06
C LEU A 12 14.92 18.00 -21.43
N LEU A 13 15.75 18.27 -22.45
CA LEU A 13 15.35 18.69 -23.79
C LEU A 13 15.42 17.57 -24.84
N SER A 14 15.68 16.32 -24.42
CA SER A 14 15.81 15.22 -25.37
C SER A 14 14.46 14.87 -26.01
N LYS A 15 14.41 14.84 -27.35
CA LYS A 15 13.18 14.66 -28.16
C LYS A 15 12.34 13.43 -27.76
N GLN A 16 12.99 12.37 -27.31
CA GLN A 16 12.34 11.11 -26.90
C GLN A 16 11.65 11.23 -25.52
N ASN A 17 12.14 12.10 -24.64
CA ASN A 17 11.63 12.24 -23.28
C ASN A 17 10.62 13.39 -23.13
N LEU A 18 10.37 14.18 -24.18
CA LEU A 18 9.45 15.33 -24.14
C LEU A 18 8.02 14.94 -23.76
N ARG A 19 7.58 13.73 -24.13
CA ARG A 19 6.25 13.20 -23.79
C ARG A 19 6.15 12.66 -22.36
N TYR A 20 7.29 12.35 -21.73
CA TYR A 20 7.36 11.77 -20.39
C TYR A 20 7.71 12.85 -19.37
N PHE A 21 6.71 13.66 -19.03
CA PHE A 21 6.83 14.73 -18.02
C PHE A 21 5.98 14.48 -16.77
N ILE A 22 5.01 13.57 -16.80
CA ILE A 22 4.24 13.16 -15.61
C ILE A 22 4.94 11.95 -14.97
N PRO A 23 5.30 11.99 -13.67
CA PRO A 23 5.90 10.84 -13.01
C PRO A 23 4.87 9.71 -12.83
N THR A 24 5.20 8.51 -13.30
CA THR A 24 4.37 7.31 -13.20
C THR A 24 5.11 6.17 -12.48
N ASP A 25 4.39 5.15 -12.02
CA ASP A 25 4.96 4.08 -11.17
C ASP A 25 5.98 3.19 -11.88
N ASP A 26 5.89 3.08 -13.21
CA ASP A 26 6.80 2.34 -14.10
C ASP A 26 8.17 3.03 -14.30
N MET A 27 8.32 4.28 -13.86
CA MET A 27 9.56 5.04 -14.02
C MET A 27 10.58 4.71 -12.91
N THR A 28 11.85 4.62 -13.31
CA THR A 28 12.96 4.56 -12.33
C THR A 28 13.07 5.86 -11.53
N TYR A 29 13.72 5.82 -10.36
CA TYR A 29 13.95 7.00 -9.53
C TYR A 29 14.56 8.17 -10.34
N VAL A 30 15.58 7.90 -11.15
CA VAL A 30 16.23 8.90 -12.01
C VAL A 30 15.27 9.51 -13.03
N GLU A 31 14.39 8.70 -13.60
CA GLU A 31 13.38 9.16 -14.57
C GLU A 31 12.31 10.01 -13.90
N LYS A 32 11.89 9.66 -12.68
CA LYS A 32 10.94 10.44 -11.90
C LYS A 32 11.47 11.84 -11.59
N ILE A 33 12.73 11.95 -11.18
CA ILE A 33 13.38 13.25 -10.93
C ILE A 33 13.38 14.10 -12.21
N ASN A 34 13.76 13.49 -13.34
CA ASN A 34 13.74 14.18 -14.63
C ASN A 34 12.31 14.57 -15.07
N ALA A 35 11.31 13.72 -14.85
CA ALA A 35 9.91 14.00 -15.18
C ALA A 35 9.36 15.17 -14.34
N ILE A 36 9.59 15.16 -13.01
CA ILE A 36 9.16 16.24 -12.10
C ILE A 36 9.72 17.59 -12.54
N THR A 37 11.01 17.66 -12.85
CA THR A 37 11.61 18.93 -13.31
C THR A 37 11.01 19.42 -14.63
N ARG A 38 10.72 18.53 -15.59
CA ARG A 38 10.01 18.90 -16.83
C ARG A 38 8.59 19.39 -16.54
N PHE A 39 7.85 18.73 -15.65
CA PHE A 39 6.51 19.14 -15.25
C PHE A 39 6.50 20.57 -14.73
N ILE A 40 7.46 20.94 -13.87
CA ILE A 40 7.55 22.29 -13.30
C ILE A 40 7.87 23.31 -14.41
N ILE A 41 8.78 23.00 -15.33
CA ILE A 41 9.13 23.90 -16.45
C ILE A 41 7.93 24.11 -17.39
N TYR A 42 7.22 23.05 -17.76
CA TYR A 42 6.04 23.16 -18.62
C TYR A 42 4.89 23.89 -17.92
N GLY A 43 4.69 23.60 -16.63
CA GLY A 43 3.72 24.28 -15.79
C GLY A 43 4.00 25.79 -15.69
N SER A 44 5.27 26.20 -15.56
CA SER A 44 5.61 27.63 -15.51
C SER A 44 5.38 28.34 -16.84
N VAL A 45 5.67 27.70 -17.97
CA VAL A 45 5.36 28.27 -19.30
C VAL A 45 3.84 28.41 -19.48
N LEU A 46 3.07 27.40 -19.09
CA LEU A 46 1.61 27.44 -19.15
C LEU A 46 1.05 28.55 -18.25
N LEU A 47 1.55 28.68 -17.02
CA LEU A 47 1.14 29.73 -16.09
C LEU A 47 1.52 31.13 -16.59
N TYR A 48 2.67 31.29 -17.24
CA TYR A 48 3.06 32.54 -17.87
C TYR A 48 2.07 32.95 -18.98
N LEU A 49 1.64 32.00 -19.81
CA LEU A 49 0.63 32.27 -20.86
C LEU A 49 -0.72 32.70 -20.28
N ILE A 50 -1.10 32.23 -19.10
CA ILE A 50 -2.37 32.59 -18.44
C ILE A 50 -2.27 33.94 -17.72
N ARG A 51 -1.18 34.17 -16.98
CA ARG A 51 -1.05 35.33 -16.07
C ARG A 51 -0.33 36.53 -16.67
N GLY A 52 0.53 36.31 -17.67
CA GLY A 52 1.36 37.35 -18.31
C GLY A 52 2.47 37.92 -17.41
N ASP A 53 2.70 37.36 -16.22
CA ASP A 53 3.71 37.84 -15.28
C ASP A 53 5.02 37.03 -15.39
N ILE A 54 6.13 37.73 -15.63
CA ILE A 54 7.48 37.15 -15.73
C ILE A 54 7.94 36.47 -14.43
N ASN A 55 7.41 36.90 -13.28
CA ASN A 55 7.76 36.33 -11.97
C ASN A 55 7.41 34.84 -11.87
N VAL A 56 6.53 34.33 -12.73
CA VAL A 56 6.16 32.90 -12.80
C VAL A 56 7.37 32.01 -13.11
N PHE A 57 8.39 32.51 -13.81
CA PHE A 57 9.61 31.75 -14.09
C PHE A 57 10.53 31.56 -12.86
N LEU A 58 10.25 32.21 -11.72
CA LEU A 58 10.97 31.94 -10.47
C LEU A 58 10.65 30.54 -9.92
N ILE A 59 9.46 30.01 -10.18
CA ILE A 59 9.00 28.70 -9.70
C ILE A 59 9.93 27.56 -10.16
N PRO A 60 10.23 27.37 -11.47
CA PRO A 60 11.13 26.32 -11.92
C PRO A 60 12.56 26.52 -11.44
N ILE A 61 13.02 27.76 -11.29
CA ILE A 61 14.37 28.05 -10.81
C ILE A 61 14.52 27.57 -9.37
N VAL A 62 13.61 27.97 -8.47
CA VAL A 62 13.62 27.54 -7.06
C VAL A 62 13.44 26.02 -6.97
N GLY A 63 12.53 25.44 -7.75
CA GLY A 63 12.29 24.00 -7.78
C GLY A 63 13.52 23.19 -8.22
N MET A 64 14.26 23.66 -9.23
CA MET A 64 15.51 23.02 -9.66
C MET A 64 16.61 23.12 -8.60
N VAL A 65 16.73 24.25 -7.90
CA VAL A 65 17.70 24.40 -6.80
C VAL A 65 17.38 23.42 -5.67
N ILE A 66 16.12 23.33 -5.25
CA ILE A 66 15.69 22.37 -4.22
C ILE A 66 15.97 20.94 -4.67
N MET A 67 15.63 20.57 -5.92
CA MET A 67 15.90 19.23 -6.44
C MET A 67 17.39 18.93 -6.54
N TYR A 68 18.23 19.91 -6.89
CA TYR A 68 19.67 19.73 -6.89
C TYR A 68 20.20 19.35 -5.51
N PHE A 69 19.76 20.04 -4.45
CA PHE A 69 20.14 19.71 -3.07
C PHE A 69 19.63 18.33 -2.65
N LEU A 70 18.37 18.00 -2.95
CA LEU A 70 17.79 16.68 -2.60
C LEU A 70 18.56 15.53 -3.25
N VAL A 71 18.92 15.66 -4.54
CA VAL A 71 19.71 14.66 -5.26
C VAL A 71 21.15 14.62 -4.74
N SER A 72 21.76 15.78 -4.47
CA SER A 72 23.16 15.87 -4.02
C SER A 72 23.37 15.35 -2.61
N TRP A 73 22.37 15.43 -1.74
CA TRP A 73 22.43 14.86 -0.39
C TRP A 73 22.11 13.36 -0.34
N GLY A 74 21.86 12.73 -1.50
CA GLY A 74 21.63 11.30 -1.58
C GLY A 74 20.28 10.87 -0.98
N VAL A 75 19.30 11.76 -0.93
CA VAL A 75 17.95 11.42 -0.44
C VAL A 75 17.26 10.55 -1.48
N ASN A 76 17.29 9.23 -1.27
CA ASN A 76 16.52 8.28 -2.05
C ASN A 76 15.02 8.44 -1.71
N LEU A 77 14.19 8.88 -2.66
CA LEU A 77 12.73 8.94 -2.46
C LEU A 77 12.14 7.56 -2.16
N ASP A 78 12.81 6.49 -2.58
CA ASP A 78 12.36 5.12 -2.30
C ASP A 78 12.57 4.74 -0.82
N GLU A 79 13.51 5.38 -0.09
CA GLU A 79 13.63 5.23 1.38
C GLU A 79 12.63 6.11 2.15
N LEU A 80 12.14 7.19 1.53
CA LEU A 80 11.08 8.05 2.09
C LEU A 80 9.67 7.51 1.87
N LYS A 81 9.52 6.36 1.20
CA LYS A 81 8.25 5.62 1.22
C LYS A 81 8.05 5.03 2.61
N GLU A 82 7.41 5.81 3.47
CA GLU A 82 6.81 5.28 4.69
C GLU A 82 5.85 4.15 4.29
N SER A 83 6.11 2.97 4.84
CA SER A 83 5.32 1.76 4.63
C SER A 83 4.00 1.88 5.42
N PHE A 84 3.07 2.69 4.95
CA PHE A 84 1.68 2.66 5.41
C PHE A 84 0.99 1.42 4.85
N GLY A 85 1.38 0.28 5.41
CA GLY A 85 0.91 -1.02 4.99
C GLY A 85 2.07 -2.00 5.07
N ASP A 86 2.25 -2.60 6.23
CA ASP A 86 2.85 -3.92 6.35
C ASP A 86 2.17 -4.85 5.33
N LYS A 87 2.71 -4.89 4.11
CA LYS A 87 2.77 -6.12 3.32
C LYS A 87 3.89 -6.96 3.92
N SER A 88 3.81 -7.25 5.22
CA SER A 88 4.21 -8.57 5.64
C SER A 88 3.29 -9.49 4.85
N GLU A 89 3.81 -10.16 3.82
CA GLU A 89 3.24 -11.40 3.33
C GLU A 89 3.30 -12.41 4.49
N LEU A 90 2.48 -12.17 5.51
CA LEU A 90 2.12 -13.18 6.47
C LEU A 90 1.42 -14.22 5.62
N SER A 91 1.99 -15.43 5.54
CA SER A 91 1.40 -16.57 4.88
C SER A 91 0.07 -16.90 5.57
N CYS A 92 -0.97 -16.20 5.15
CA CYS A 92 -2.30 -16.31 5.73
C CYS A 92 -3.14 -17.28 4.91
N VAL A 93 -4.01 -18.03 5.59
CA VAL A 93 -4.91 -18.96 4.93
C VAL A 93 -6.06 -18.18 4.31
N LYS A 94 -6.23 -18.31 2.99
CA LYS A 94 -7.27 -17.64 2.21
C LYS A 94 -8.58 -18.44 2.20
N PRO A 95 -9.72 -17.78 1.92
CA PRO A 95 -11.00 -18.45 1.68
C PRO A 95 -10.90 -19.47 0.54
N THR A 96 -11.55 -20.61 0.70
CA THR A 96 -11.69 -21.62 -0.36
C THR A 96 -13.14 -22.06 -0.47
N LEU A 97 -13.52 -22.71 -1.58
CA LEU A 97 -14.89 -23.24 -1.76
C LEU A 97 -15.30 -24.19 -0.62
N ASN A 98 -14.37 -25.04 -0.17
CA ASN A 98 -14.63 -26.01 0.91
C ASN A 98 -14.59 -25.37 2.31
N ASN A 99 -13.94 -24.22 2.46
CA ASN A 99 -13.86 -23.49 3.72
C ASN A 99 -13.92 -21.97 3.48
N PRO A 100 -15.13 -21.42 3.19
CA PRO A 100 -15.30 -20.01 2.85
C PRO A 100 -14.87 -19.08 3.99
N PHE A 101 -15.07 -19.50 5.23
CA PHE A 101 -14.79 -18.69 6.42
C PHE A 101 -13.42 -18.99 7.04
N MET A 102 -12.56 -19.79 6.40
CA MET A 102 -11.20 -20.07 6.89
C MET A 102 -11.15 -20.61 8.34
N ASN A 103 -12.25 -21.15 8.85
CA ASN A 103 -12.34 -21.69 10.21
C ASN A 103 -11.52 -22.97 10.30
N VAL A 104 -10.99 -23.26 11.49
CA VAL A 104 -10.27 -24.51 11.71
C VAL A 104 -11.24 -25.67 11.57
N LEU A 105 -10.94 -26.59 10.66
CA LEU A 105 -11.69 -27.82 10.48
C LEU A 105 -10.95 -28.99 11.16
N PRO A 106 -11.66 -30.03 11.62
CA PRO A 106 -11.02 -31.24 12.16
C PRO A 106 -10.08 -31.95 11.18
N THR A 107 -10.26 -31.71 9.89
CA THR A 107 -9.45 -32.28 8.79
C THR A 107 -8.22 -31.44 8.44
N ASP A 108 -8.04 -30.25 9.04
CA ASP A 108 -6.90 -29.39 8.76
C ASP A 108 -5.60 -29.95 9.34
N ASP A 109 -4.46 -29.54 8.75
CA ASP A 109 -3.14 -29.85 9.27
C ASP A 109 -2.91 -29.20 10.66
N ARG A 110 -2.19 -29.90 11.54
CA ARG A 110 -1.83 -29.44 12.88
C ARG A 110 -0.87 -28.25 12.89
N LYS A 111 -0.28 -27.91 11.74
CA LYS A 111 0.58 -26.73 11.54
C LYS A 111 -0.08 -25.62 10.72
N ARG A 112 -1.42 -25.64 10.58
CA ARG A 112 -2.17 -24.62 9.86
C ARG A 112 -1.87 -23.20 10.38
N GLY A 113 -1.52 -22.29 9.47
CA GLY A 113 -1.30 -20.87 9.74
C GLY A 113 -2.59 -20.09 10.07
N SER A 114 -2.46 -18.83 10.46
CA SER A 114 -3.62 -17.96 10.75
C SER A 114 -4.40 -17.59 9.50
N ALA A 115 -5.73 -17.42 9.63
CA ALA A 115 -6.55 -16.89 8.55
C ALA A 115 -6.15 -15.45 8.16
N CYS A 116 -6.46 -15.06 6.92
CA CYS A 116 -6.24 -13.69 6.46
C CYS A 116 -7.13 -12.68 7.21
N LYS A 117 -6.61 -11.47 7.41
CA LYS A 117 -7.39 -10.35 7.97
C LYS A 117 -8.56 -10.01 7.04
N TYR A 118 -9.65 -9.51 7.61
CA TYR A 118 -10.81 -9.02 6.85
C TYR A 118 -10.50 -7.71 6.12
N THR A 119 -9.81 -7.79 4.99
CA THR A 119 -9.73 -6.73 3.99
C THR A 119 -10.91 -6.81 3.00
N LYS A 120 -11.14 -5.74 2.23
CA LYS A 120 -12.22 -5.69 1.22
C LYS A 120 -12.12 -6.85 0.21
N ASP A 121 -10.91 -7.24 -0.16
CA ASP A 121 -10.65 -8.31 -1.12
C ASP A 121 -11.00 -9.68 -0.54
N VAL A 122 -10.52 -9.97 0.68
CA VAL A 122 -10.85 -11.22 1.39
C VAL A 122 -12.36 -11.33 1.63
N LYS A 123 -13.04 -10.23 1.98
CA LYS A 123 -14.51 -10.22 2.14
C LYS A 123 -15.22 -10.62 0.84
N LYS A 124 -14.74 -10.15 -0.31
CA LYS A 124 -15.29 -10.52 -1.62
C LYS A 124 -15.06 -12.01 -1.92
N GLU A 125 -13.87 -12.53 -1.61
CA GLU A 125 -13.55 -13.95 -1.76
C GLU A 125 -14.43 -14.85 -0.87
N ILE A 126 -14.66 -14.44 0.39
CA ILE A 126 -15.57 -15.14 1.32
C ILE A 126 -16.99 -15.18 0.73
N ASN A 127 -17.53 -14.03 0.31
CA ASN A 127 -18.88 -13.95 -0.25
C ASN A 127 -19.02 -14.79 -1.53
N ASN A 128 -18.04 -14.73 -2.43
CA ASN A 128 -18.04 -15.53 -3.66
C ASN A 128 -18.01 -17.04 -3.35
N SER A 129 -17.22 -17.45 -2.36
CA SER A 129 -17.11 -18.85 -1.97
C SER A 129 -18.37 -19.33 -1.23
N PHE A 130 -18.95 -18.48 -0.37
CA PHE A 130 -20.17 -18.79 0.38
C PHE A 130 -21.41 -18.86 -0.51
N ASN A 131 -21.52 -17.95 -1.49
CA ASN A 131 -22.63 -17.94 -2.44
C ASN A 131 -22.48 -18.98 -3.56
N SER A 132 -21.41 -19.80 -3.54
CA SER A 132 -21.26 -20.89 -4.51
C SER A 132 -22.35 -21.94 -4.31
N ASN A 133 -23.13 -22.22 -5.36
CA ASN A 133 -24.29 -23.11 -5.34
C ASN A 133 -25.42 -22.71 -4.36
N LEU A 134 -25.45 -21.44 -3.92
CA LEU A 134 -26.54 -20.90 -3.12
C LEU A 134 -27.56 -20.23 -4.03
N TYR A 135 -28.80 -20.72 -4.04
CA TYR A 135 -29.89 -20.11 -4.78
C TYR A 135 -30.44 -18.91 -4.00
N LEU A 136 -30.21 -17.71 -4.53
CA LEU A 136 -30.67 -16.45 -3.93
C LEU A 136 -32.09 -16.12 -4.40
N ASP A 137 -32.93 -15.64 -3.48
CA ASP A 137 -34.21 -15.05 -3.83
C ASP A 137 -34.01 -13.62 -4.38
N LEU A 138 -34.64 -13.30 -5.50
CA LEU A 138 -34.58 -11.98 -6.13
C LEU A 138 -35.17 -10.87 -5.24
N GLY A 139 -36.02 -11.23 -4.29
CA GLY A 139 -36.56 -10.31 -3.28
C GLY A 139 -35.58 -9.95 -2.16
N ASP A 140 -34.49 -10.70 -1.97
CA ASP A 140 -33.53 -10.49 -0.88
C ASP A 140 -32.32 -9.64 -1.33
N ILE A 141 -32.57 -8.34 -1.52
CA ILE A 141 -31.56 -7.36 -1.96
C ILE A 141 -30.40 -7.22 -0.95
N TYR A 142 -30.66 -7.52 0.33
CA TYR A 142 -29.69 -7.33 1.42
C TYR A 142 -29.00 -8.63 1.85
N GLU A 143 -29.29 -9.74 1.18
CA GLU A 143 -28.77 -11.07 1.44
C GLU A 143 -28.92 -11.54 2.91
N LYS A 144 -30.01 -11.15 3.58
CA LYS A 144 -30.23 -11.45 5.01
C LYS A 144 -30.91 -12.80 5.24
N ASN A 145 -31.61 -13.33 4.24
CA ASN A 145 -32.47 -14.50 4.41
C ASN A 145 -31.69 -15.82 4.37
N ASN A 146 -30.47 -15.81 3.83
CA ASN A 146 -29.63 -17.02 3.71
C ASN A 146 -28.83 -17.36 4.98
N SER A 147 -29.30 -16.90 6.16
CA SER A 147 -28.63 -17.15 7.45
C SER A 147 -27.16 -16.70 7.50
N GLN A 148 -26.74 -15.74 6.66
CA GLN A 148 -25.36 -15.26 6.59
C GLN A 148 -24.82 -14.79 7.94
N ARG A 149 -25.68 -14.24 8.81
CA ARG A 149 -25.32 -13.83 10.18
C ARG A 149 -24.82 -14.98 11.06
N GLN A 150 -25.24 -16.21 10.80
CA GLN A 150 -24.84 -17.38 11.58
C GLN A 150 -23.45 -17.88 11.20
N PHE A 151 -22.96 -17.52 10.01
CA PHE A 151 -21.66 -17.93 9.53
C PHE A 151 -20.64 -16.80 9.67
N TYR A 152 -19.64 -17.03 10.51
CA TYR A 152 -18.57 -16.09 10.79
C TYR A 152 -17.25 -16.82 11.05
N THR A 153 -16.15 -16.07 10.94
CA THR A 153 -14.82 -16.53 11.34
C THR A 153 -14.70 -16.57 12.85
N MET A 154 -14.20 -17.69 13.37
CA MET A 154 -13.84 -17.79 14.77
C MET A 154 -12.61 -16.92 15.08
N PRO A 155 -12.48 -16.40 16.31
CA PRO A 155 -11.31 -15.62 16.70
C PRO A 155 -10.01 -16.43 16.68
N SER A 156 -10.08 -17.75 16.87
CA SER A 156 -8.93 -18.66 16.77
C SER A 156 -9.00 -19.44 15.47
N THR A 157 -8.10 -19.12 14.52
CA THR A 157 -8.05 -19.74 13.18
C THR A 157 -6.77 -20.54 12.89
N GLN A 158 -5.83 -20.55 13.84
CA GLN A 158 -4.51 -21.18 13.72
C GLN A 158 -4.41 -22.41 14.63
N ILE A 159 -3.59 -23.40 14.23
CA ILE A 159 -3.17 -24.51 15.09
C ILE A 159 -1.63 -24.48 15.23
N PRO A 160 -1.06 -24.51 16.44
CA PRO A 160 -1.73 -24.34 17.74
C PRO A 160 -2.32 -22.93 17.90
N ASN A 161 -3.21 -22.76 18.89
CA ASN A 161 -3.74 -21.45 19.22
C ASN A 161 -2.63 -20.52 19.75
N LYS A 162 -2.84 -19.21 19.63
CA LYS A 162 -1.83 -18.20 20.01
C LYS A 162 -1.87 -17.85 21.50
N GLN A 163 -1.72 -18.85 22.36
CA GLN A 163 -1.80 -18.67 23.82
C GLN A 163 -0.74 -17.71 24.36
N GLU A 164 0.49 -17.78 23.83
CA GLU A 164 1.60 -16.92 24.26
C GLU A 164 1.33 -15.44 23.92
N GLU A 165 0.82 -15.17 22.72
CA GLU A 165 0.48 -13.80 22.29
C GLU A 165 -0.62 -13.21 23.19
N PHE A 166 -1.62 -14.02 23.55
CA PHE A 166 -2.67 -13.60 24.48
C PHE A 166 -2.14 -13.36 25.90
N ALA A 167 -1.25 -14.23 26.41
CA ALA A 167 -0.63 -14.04 27.71
C ALA A 167 0.24 -12.78 27.76
N LYS A 168 1.02 -12.52 26.71
CA LYS A 168 1.76 -11.26 26.56
C LYS A 168 0.81 -10.08 26.50
N TRP A 169 -0.29 -10.16 25.75
CA TRP A 169 -1.27 -9.07 25.72
C TRP A 169 -1.85 -8.73 27.10
N LEU A 170 -2.10 -9.74 27.95
CA LEU A 170 -2.60 -9.55 29.31
C LEU A 170 -1.54 -9.03 30.30
N TYR A 171 -0.34 -9.58 30.26
CA TYR A 171 0.64 -9.44 31.34
C TYR A 171 1.94 -8.74 30.94
N ASN A 172 2.15 -8.41 29.67
CA ASN A 172 3.33 -7.67 29.21
C ASN A 172 3.18 -6.18 29.51
N SER A 173 3.05 -5.85 30.81
CA SER A 173 3.13 -4.50 31.33
C SER A 173 4.58 -4.03 31.36
N LYS A 174 4.77 -2.70 31.36
CA LYS A 174 6.09 -2.10 31.62
C LYS A 174 6.66 -2.62 32.95
N PRO A 175 7.99 -2.66 33.10
CA PRO A 175 8.61 -3.11 34.34
C PRO A 175 8.06 -2.31 35.52
N ILE A 176 7.67 -3.04 36.56
CA ILE A 176 7.10 -2.44 37.77
C ILE A 176 8.22 -2.07 38.74
N CYS A 177 7.98 -1.11 39.63
CA CYS A 177 8.97 -0.69 40.63
C CYS A 177 9.51 -1.82 41.53
N LYS A 178 8.75 -2.92 41.68
CA LYS A 178 9.21 -4.13 42.37
C LYS A 178 10.38 -4.83 41.65
N GLU A 179 10.51 -4.63 40.35
CA GLU A 179 11.56 -5.18 39.49
C GLU A 179 12.78 -4.24 39.40
N GLY A 180 12.80 -3.15 40.17
CA GLY A 180 13.98 -2.29 40.36
C GLY A 180 14.21 -1.22 39.30
N ASN A 181 13.29 -1.05 38.34
CA ASN A 181 13.29 0.06 37.39
C ASN A 181 12.20 1.06 37.77
N CYS A 182 12.48 1.85 38.81
CA CYS A 182 12.09 3.26 38.88
C CYS A 182 13.41 4.06 38.90
#